data_AF-A0A349ANT9-F1
#
_entry.id   AF-A0A349ANT9-F1
#
_cell.length_a   1.000
_cell.length_b   1.000
_cell.length_c   1.000
_cell.angle_alpha   90.00
_cell.angle_beta   90.00
_cell.angle_gamma   90.00
#
_symmetry.space_group_name_H-M   'P 1'
#
loop_
_entity.id
_entity.type
_entity.pdbx_description
1 polymer ?
#
loop_
_entity_poly.entity_id
_entity_poly.type
_entity_poly.pdbx_seq_one_letter_code
_entity_poly.pdbx_strand_id
1 'polypeptide(L)'
;MLQTRENVSRLAIVAISALIIMKLTASFITGSIGIRADAFHSLIDLAGAVIGYIGIKISSKPPDKQHAFGHGKAENISGTIISLFIFAAAGLIAYQAIDR
;
A
#
# COMPACT_ATOMS: atom_id res chain seq x y z
N MET A 1 -4.90 23.15 -1.40
CA MET A 1 -4.34 22.54 -0.17
C MET A 1 -3.83 21.11 -0.34
N LEU A 2 -4.28 20.32 -1.33
CA LEU A 2 -3.79 18.94 -1.60
C LEU A 2 -2.66 18.84 -2.67
N GLN A 3 -1.87 19.88 -2.89
CA GLN A 3 -0.96 19.94 -4.05
C GLN A 3 0.36 19.17 -3.91
N THR A 4 0.75 18.72 -2.71
CA THR A 4 1.99 17.96 -2.50
C THR A 4 1.75 16.46 -2.51
N ARG A 5 2.62 15.70 -3.20
CA ARG A 5 2.55 14.23 -3.29
C ARG A 5 2.49 13.56 -1.92
N GLU A 6 3.25 14.11 -0.96
CA GLU A 6 3.26 13.63 0.42
C GLU A 6 1.88 13.71 1.09
N ASN A 7 1.15 14.82 0.92
CA ASN A 7 -0.17 15.01 1.53
C ASN A 7 -1.21 14.08 0.90
N VAL A 8 -1.13 13.85 -0.42
CA VAL A 8 -2.01 12.89 -1.10
C VAL A 8 -1.79 11.48 -0.59
N SER A 9 -0.53 11.05 -0.41
CA SER A 9 -0.22 9.73 0.13
C SER A 9 -0.66 9.57 1.60
N ARG A 10 -0.52 10.62 2.43
CA ARG A 10 -1.04 10.61 3.81
C ARG A 10 -2.56 10.47 3.83
N LEU A 11 -3.27 11.19 2.95
CA LEU A 11 -4.72 11.08 2.83
C LEU A 11 -5.13 9.66 2.41
N ALA A 12 -4.40 9.04 1.48
CA ALA A 12 -4.65 7.67 1.06
C ALA A 12 -4.51 6.68 2.23
N ILE A 13 -3.45 6.79 3.04
CA ILE A 13 -3.25 5.96 4.23
C ILE A 13 -4.42 6.10 5.21
N VAL A 14 -4.85 7.34 5.50
CA VAL A 14 -5.98 7.59 6.39
C VAL A 14 -7.28 7.02 5.82
N ALA A 15 -7.53 7.21 4.53
CA ALA A 15 -8.74 6.69 3.87
C ALA A 15 -8.80 5.16 3.88
N ILE A 16 -7.68 4.48 3.57
CA ILE A 16 -7.61 3.02 3.61
C ILE A 16 -7.78 2.51 5.04
N SER A 17 -7.15 3.17 6.02
CA SER A 17 -7.29 2.81 7.44
C SER A 17 -8.75 2.93 7.90
N ALA A 18 -9.43 4.02 7.53
CA ALA A 18 -10.85 4.20 7.80
C ALA A 18 -11.71 3.13 7.12
N LEU A 19 -11.38 2.75 5.88
CA LEU A 19 -12.07 1.70 5.14
C LEU A 19 -11.93 0.33 5.82
N ILE A 20 -10.73 -0.01 6.31
CA ILE A 20 -10.50 -1.25 7.07
C ILE A 20 -11.38 -1.29 8.32
N ILE A 21 -11.43 -0.19 9.08
CA ILE A 21 -12.28 -0.10 10.29
C ILE A 21 -13.76 -0.32 9.91
N MET A 22 -14.23 0.32 8.84
CA MET A 22 -15.59 0.13 8.34
C MET A 22 -15.86 -1.32 7.93
N LYS A 23 -14.95 -1.96 7.19
CA LYS A 23 -15.08 -3.36 6.77
C LYS A 23 -15.07 -4.31 7.96
N LEU A 24 -14.20 -4.11 8.94
CA LEU A 24 -14.16 -4.91 10.16
C LEU A 24 -15.49 -4.80 10.93
N THR A 25 -15.99 -3.59 11.16
CA THR A 25 -17.29 -3.36 11.80
C THR A 25 -18.43 -4.04 11.02
N ALA A 26 -18.47 -3.85 9.70
CA ALA A 26 -19.46 -4.51 8.84
C ALA A 26 -19.35 -6.04 8.89
N SER A 27 -18.14 -6.58 8.98
CA SER A 27 -17.89 -8.02 9.07
C SER A 27 -18.39 -8.62 10.39
N PHE A 28 -18.28 -7.89 11.50
CA PHE A 28 -18.81 -8.31 12.79
C PHE A 28 -20.33 -8.29 12.82
N ILE A 29 -20.95 -7.25 12.24
CA ILE A 29 -22.42 -7.13 12.17
C ILE A 29 -23.03 -8.22 11.28
N THR A 30 -22.42 -8.48 10.12
CA THR A 30 -22.95 -9.43 9.13
C THR A 30 -22.52 -10.89 9.36
N GLY A 31 -21.45 -11.12 10.14
CA GLY A 31 -20.83 -12.44 10.27
C GLY A 31 -20.15 -12.95 9.00
N SER A 32 -20.02 -12.13 7.95
CA SER A 32 -19.57 -12.56 6.62
C SER A 32 -18.09 -12.92 6.59
N ILE A 33 -17.79 -14.16 6.17
CA ILE A 33 -16.43 -14.61 5.90
C ILE A 33 -15.82 -13.84 4.71
N GLY A 34 -16.63 -13.50 3.70
CA GLY A 34 -16.18 -12.74 2.54
C GLY A 34 -15.72 -11.32 2.90
N ILE A 35 -16.49 -10.60 3.74
CA ILE A 35 -16.10 -9.25 4.18
C ILE A 35 -14.86 -9.31 5.07
N ARG A 36 -14.70 -10.36 5.90
CA ARG A 36 -13.45 -10.57 6.65
C ARG A 36 -12.26 -10.76 5.72
N ALA A 37 -12.38 -11.60 4.69
CA ALA A 37 -11.30 -11.82 3.72
C ALA A 37 -10.94 -10.52 2.97
N ASP A 38 -11.95 -9.73 2.59
CA ASP A 38 -11.75 -8.44 1.94
C ASP A 38 -11.14 -7.38 2.88
N ALA A 39 -11.45 -7.42 4.18
CA ALA A 39 -10.78 -6.59 5.18
C ALA A 39 -9.28 -6.93 5.30
N PHE A 40 -8.94 -8.23 5.25
CA PHE A 40 -7.54 -8.68 5.21
C PHE A 40 -6.82 -8.23 3.93
N HIS A 41 -7.49 -8.26 2.78
CA HIS A 41 -6.92 -7.74 1.55
C HIS A 41 -6.59 -6.25 1.67
N SER A 42 -7.49 -5.44 2.25
CA SER A 42 -7.24 -4.02 2.48
C SER A 42 -6.09 -3.72 3.45
N LEU A 43 -5.71 -4.64 4.33
CA LEU A 43 -4.48 -4.51 5.14
C LEU A 43 -3.21 -4.56 4.29
N ILE A 44 -3.22 -5.40 3.24
CA ILE A 44 -2.10 -5.49 2.29
C ILE A 44 -2.01 -4.18 1.48
N ASP A 45 -3.15 -3.63 1.07
CA ASP A 45 -3.20 -2.32 0.40
C ASP A 45 -2.66 -1.20 1.29
N LEU A 46 -2.99 -1.22 2.58
CA LEU A 46 -2.45 -0.26 3.55
C LEU A 46 -0.92 -0.37 3.66
N ALA A 47 -0.38 -1.60 3.72
CA ALA A 47 1.06 -1.82 3.74
C ALA A 47 1.74 -1.26 2.47
N GLY A 48 1.14 -1.51 1.30
CA GLY A 48 1.61 -0.94 0.02
C GLY A 48 1.61 0.60 0.03
N ALA A 49 0.54 1.21 0.54
CA ALA A 49 0.43 2.67 0.66
C ALA A 49 1.49 3.26 1.61
N VAL A 50 1.79 2.58 2.72
CA VAL A 50 2.86 2.98 3.66
C VAL A 50 4.25 2.88 3.01
N ILE A 51 4.53 1.79 2.28
CA ILE A 51 5.80 1.61 1.55
C ILE A 51 5.95 2.73 0.51
N GLY A 52 4.90 3.04 -0.25
CA GLY A 52 4.92 4.12 -1.23
C GLY A 52 5.13 5.49 -0.58
N TYR A 53 4.49 5.75 0.55
CA TYR A 53 4.70 6.97 1.33
C TYR A 53 6.16 7.13 1.79
N ILE A 54 6.78 6.05 2.27
CA ILE A 54 8.19 6.04 2.65
C ILE A 54 9.07 6.34 1.42
N GLY A 55 8.76 5.74 0.27
CA GLY A 55 9.44 6.00 -1.00
C GLY A 55 9.40 7.47 -1.40
N ILE A 56 8.23 8.11 -1.33
CA ILE A 56 8.03 9.54 -1.60
C ILE A 56 8.78 10.42 -0.60
N LYS A 57 8.76 10.06 0.68
CA LYS A 57 9.44 10.81 1.74
C LYS A 57 10.96 10.77 1.58
N ILE A 58 11.51 9.63 1.17
CA ILE A 58 12.94 9.49 0.87
C ILE A 58 13.27 10.22 -0.43
N SER A 59 12.44 10.10 -1.48
CA SER A 59 12.69 10.75 -2.78
C SER A 59 12.69 12.27 -2.72
N SER A 60 11.94 12.83 -1.77
CA SER A 60 11.86 14.27 -1.51
C SER A 60 13.05 14.84 -0.73
N LYS A 61 13.99 14.01 -0.25
CA LYS A 61 15.20 14.49 0.44
C LYS A 61 16.18 15.16 -0.54
N PRO A 62 16.80 16.29 -0.14
CA PRO A 62 17.81 16.95 -0.97
C PRO A 62 19.04 16.05 -1.18
N PRO A 63 19.86 16.34 -2.20
CA PRO A 63 21.14 15.66 -2.41
C PRO A 63 22.06 15.77 -1.19
N ASP A 64 22.76 14.68 -0.89
CA ASP A 64 23.73 14.62 0.21
C ASP A 64 25.10 14.11 -0.30
N LYS A 65 26.08 14.03 0.61
CA LYS A 65 27.44 13.58 0.26
C LYS A 65 27.51 12.12 -0.21
N GLN A 66 26.56 11.28 0.19
CA GLN A 66 26.48 9.87 -0.23
C GLN A 66 25.71 9.71 -1.54
N HIS A 67 24.81 10.66 -1.86
CA HIS A 67 23.95 10.68 -3.02
C HIS A 67 24.02 12.06 -3.71
N ALA A 68 25.10 12.28 -4.46
CA ALA A 68 25.33 13.52 -5.23
C ALA A 68 24.21 13.83 -6.25
N PHE A 69 23.53 12.79 -6.75
CA PHE A 69 22.39 12.91 -7.67
C PHE A 69 21.01 12.99 -6.96
N GLY A 70 20.99 13.00 -5.63
CA GLY A 70 19.77 13.01 -4.83
C GLY A 70 19.08 11.66 -4.67
N HIS A 71 17.93 11.68 -3.99
CA HIS A 71 17.21 10.47 -3.58
C HIS A 71 16.02 10.12 -4.48
N GLY A 72 15.82 10.84 -5.59
CA GLY A 72 14.63 10.71 -6.44
C GLY A 72 14.29 9.27 -6.87
N LYS A 73 15.30 8.41 -7.04
CA LYS A 73 15.12 7.00 -7.41
C LYS A 73 14.42 6.14 -6.33
N ALA A 74 14.36 6.61 -5.08
CA ALA A 74 13.74 5.87 -3.98
C ALA A 74 12.24 5.61 -4.22
N GLU A 75 11.54 6.52 -4.90
CA GLU A 75 10.14 6.33 -5.28
C GLU A 75 9.99 5.17 -6.26
N ASN A 76 10.82 5.10 -7.29
CA ASN A 76 10.82 3.99 -8.25
C ASN A 76 11.14 2.65 -7.57
N ILE A 77 12.12 2.63 -6.66
CA ILE A 77 12.49 1.42 -5.90
C ILE A 77 11.29 0.95 -5.07
N SER A 78 10.60 1.88 -4.38
CA SER A 78 9.40 1.54 -3.62
C SER A 78 8.29 0.98 -4.52
N GLY A 79 8.11 1.56 -5.70
CA GLY A 79 7.16 1.08 -6.71
C GLY A 79 7.48 -0.34 -7.17
N THR A 80 8.74 -0.64 -7.48
CA THR A 80 9.17 -1.99 -7.88
C THR A 80 8.91 -3.02 -6.78
N ILE A 81 9.18 -2.69 -5.52
CA ILE A 81 8.91 -3.57 -4.37
C ILE A 81 7.40 -3.85 -4.26
N ILE A 82 6.57 -2.82 -4.36
CA ILE A 82 5.10 -2.97 -4.33
C ILE A 82 4.62 -3.85 -5.49
N SER A 83 5.11 -3.60 -6.71
CA SER A 83 4.75 -4.39 -7.89
C SER A 83 5.14 -5.87 -7.73
N LEU A 84 6.28 -6.16 -7.11
CA LEU A 84 6.70 -7.53 -6.83
C LEU A 84 5.76 -8.22 -5.84
N PHE A 85 5.33 -7.53 -4.78
CA PHE A 85 4.35 -8.08 -3.84
C PHE A 85 3.00 -8.34 -4.51
N ILE A 86 2.52 -7.42 -5.35
CA ILE A 86 1.28 -7.60 -6.12
C ILE A 86 1.40 -8.81 -7.05
N PHE A 87 2.53 -8.94 -7.76
CA PHE A 87 2.76 -10.05 -8.67
C PHE A 87 2.80 -11.40 -7.95
N ALA A 88 3.46 -11.47 -6.79
CA ALA A 88 3.49 -12.66 -5.95
C ALA A 88 2.09 -13.03 -5.41
N ALA A 89 1.34 -12.03 -4.93
CA ALA A 89 -0.04 -12.23 -4.48
C ALA A 89 -0.95 -12.72 -5.61
N ALA A 90 -0.83 -12.15 -6.81
CA ALA A 90 -1.57 -12.60 -7.98
C ALA A 90 -1.23 -14.04 -8.37
N GLY A 91 0.06 -14.42 -8.32
CA GLY A 91 0.50 -15.79 -8.57
C GLY A 91 -0.07 -16.79 -7.55
N LEU A 92 -0.10 -16.44 -6.27
CA LEU A 92 -0.69 -17.26 -5.21
C LEU A 92 -2.20 -17.43 -5.41
N ILE A 93 -2.91 -16.36 -5.77
CA ILE A 93 -4.35 -16.42 -6.05
C ILE A 93 -4.62 -17.29 -7.28
N ALA A 94 -3.85 -17.13 -8.36
CA ALA A 94 -3.98 -17.95 -9.56
C ALA A 94 -3.73 -19.44 -9.28
N TYR A 95 -2.70 -19.76 -8.47
CA TYR A 95 -2.45 -21.12 -8.04
C TYR A 95 -3.62 -21.71 -7.23
N GLN A 96 -4.10 -20.98 -6.22
CA GLN A 96 -5.24 -21.41 -5.41
C GLN A 96 -6.54 -21.56 -6.21
N ALA A 97 -6.70 -20.79 -7.29
CA ALA A 97 -7.85 -20.87 -8.17
C ALA A 97 -7.82 -22.09 -9.11
N ILE A 98 -6.63 -22.63 -9.42
CA ILE A 98 -6.47 -23.85 -10.24
C ILE A 98 -6.51 -25.10 -9.37
N ASP A 99 -5.97 -25.04 -8.15
CA ASP A 99 -5.93 -26.14 -7.19
C ASP A 99 -7.31 -26.42 -6.54
N ARG A 100 -8.24 -25.45 -6.63
CA ARG A 100 -9.66 -25.61 -6.28
C ARG A 100 -10.50 -26.11 -7.45
#